data_AF-A0A7C5PGT4-F1
#
_entry.id   AF-A0A7C5PGT4-F1
#
_cell.length_a   1.000
_cell.length_b   1.000
_cell.length_c   1.000
_cell.angle_alpha   90.00
_cell.angle_beta   90.00
_cell.angle_gamma   90.00
#
_symmetry.space_group_name_H-M   'P 1'
#
loop_
_entity.id
_entity.type
_entity.pdbx_description
1 polymer ?
#
loop_
_entity_poly.entity_id
_entity_poly.type
_entity_poly.pdbx_seq_one_letter_code
_entity_poly.pdbx_strand_id
1 'polypeptide(L)'
;MAIIVGSTIPDWYGDQQTGQPESDLVGTNGHPCFFMAFNGNGPQSNTDGTLAFRVRLSRESNPPGFDNVLFIGVDANADGALDLFLGVNSTSIFMAPPGSGANVSPSTTTVQTPIYTSNRVAGVNYSWDTVNATTDPVATSYDLDGNGTDRFLSFAVPFTNVVLSLAARGITGVTDQTPLRYVVATATQMNAINQDLLGPQGMVNSSLTWAALGSISEPYATILVPEPSSALLVAAGLGFLCLVNPRLRRQRFL
;
A
#
# COMPACT_ATOMS: atom_id res chain seq x y z
N MET A 1 -0.85 6.62 5.12
CA MET A 1 -0.10 6.33 6.36
C MET A 1 1.18 5.60 5.99
N ALA A 2 2.31 5.92 6.61
CA ALA A 2 3.54 5.15 6.43
C ALA A 2 3.40 3.80 7.14
N ILE A 3 3.80 2.73 6.48
CA ILE A 3 3.92 1.40 7.09
C ILE A 3 5.40 1.14 7.26
N ILE A 4 5.81 0.92 8.49
CA ILE A 4 7.19 0.56 8.80
C ILE A 4 7.30 -0.96 8.66
N VAL A 5 8.22 -1.37 7.80
CA VAL A 5 8.71 -2.75 7.65
C VAL A 5 10.19 -2.71 8.00
N GLY A 6 10.73 -3.74 8.66
CA GLY A 6 12.08 -3.73 9.23
C GLY A 6 12.13 -3.18 10.67
N SER A 7 12.95 -3.79 11.53
CA SER A 7 13.00 -3.46 12.97
C SER A 7 13.87 -2.25 13.31
N THR A 8 14.73 -1.75 12.41
CA THR A 8 15.64 -0.63 12.69
C THR A 8 16.06 0.20 11.47
N ILE A 9 16.02 -0.35 10.26
CA ILE A 9 16.28 0.35 8.99
C ILE A 9 15.17 -0.09 8.02
N PRO A 10 14.35 0.84 7.50
CA PRO A 10 13.27 0.47 6.59
C PRO A 10 13.77 -0.20 5.31
N ASP A 11 14.96 0.17 4.82
CA ASP A 11 15.59 -0.48 3.68
C ASP A 11 17.08 -0.12 3.50
N TRP A 12 17.87 -1.00 2.89
CA TRP A 12 19.24 -0.68 2.49
C TRP A 12 19.25 -0.07 1.09
N TYR A 13 20.39 0.49 0.66
CA TYR A 13 20.54 1.02 -0.69
C TYR A 13 21.48 0.12 -1.47
N GLY A 14 21.18 -0.11 -2.75
CA GLY A 14 22.07 -0.85 -3.64
C GLY A 14 22.20 -2.33 -3.27
N ASP A 15 21.20 -2.90 -2.59
CA ASP A 15 21.11 -4.32 -2.24
C ASP A 15 20.22 -5.12 -3.17
N GLN A 16 19.71 -4.48 -4.23
CA GLN A 16 19.04 -5.14 -5.33
C GLN A 16 19.95 -6.14 -6.08
N GLN A 17 19.44 -7.34 -6.37
CA GLN A 17 20.25 -8.45 -6.88
C GLN A 17 20.72 -8.28 -8.33
N THR A 18 19.91 -7.65 -9.18
CA THR A 18 20.13 -7.58 -10.63
C THR A 18 20.81 -6.27 -11.09
N GLY A 19 21.06 -5.35 -10.16
CA GLY A 19 21.68 -4.05 -10.45
C GLY A 19 20.78 -3.07 -11.23
N GLN A 20 19.48 -3.35 -11.36
CA GLN A 20 18.50 -2.43 -11.95
C GLN A 20 18.10 -1.35 -10.92
N PRO A 21 18.47 -0.08 -11.14
CA PRO A 21 18.25 0.99 -10.16
C PRO A 21 16.77 1.30 -9.96
N GLU A 22 15.94 1.20 -10.99
CA GLU A 22 14.49 1.49 -10.90
C GLU A 22 13.71 0.53 -9.99
N SER A 23 14.31 -0.60 -9.60
CA SER A 23 13.71 -1.59 -8.71
C SER A 23 14.39 -1.70 -7.35
N ASP A 24 15.34 -0.81 -7.07
CA ASP A 24 15.91 -0.66 -5.73
C ASP A 24 14.88 0.07 -4.87
N LEU A 25 14.39 -0.61 -3.85
CA LEU A 25 13.60 0.00 -2.81
C LEU A 25 14.54 0.96 -2.05
N VAL A 26 13.99 2.07 -1.56
CA VAL A 26 14.80 3.03 -0.78
C VAL A 26 13.99 3.60 0.37
N GLY A 27 14.54 3.54 1.58
CA GLY A 27 13.88 4.09 2.74
C GLY A 27 14.78 4.24 3.97
N THR A 28 14.45 5.21 4.81
CA THR A 28 15.08 5.45 6.10
C THR A 28 14.02 5.69 7.17
N ASN A 29 14.40 5.70 8.44
CA ASN A 29 13.46 6.01 9.52
C ASN A 29 12.82 7.41 9.39
N GLY A 30 13.50 8.36 8.72
CA GLY A 30 12.96 9.69 8.42
C GLY A 30 12.22 9.79 7.07
N HIS A 31 12.36 8.78 6.21
CA HIS A 31 11.78 8.72 4.87
C HIS A 31 11.31 7.29 4.59
N PRO A 32 10.08 6.93 5.00
CA PRO A 32 9.59 5.56 4.84
C PRO A 32 9.59 5.12 3.38
N CYS A 33 9.92 3.85 3.12
CA CYS A 33 9.83 3.27 1.79
C CYS A 33 8.37 2.94 1.43
N PHE A 34 7.60 2.38 2.37
CA PHE A 34 6.26 1.86 2.11
C PHE A 34 5.15 2.65 2.79
N PHE A 35 4.07 2.91 2.06
CA PHE A 35 2.88 3.59 2.54
C PHE A 35 1.62 2.87 2.05
N MET A 36 0.56 2.99 2.86
CA MET A 36 -0.77 2.52 2.51
C MET A 36 -1.83 3.55 2.91
N ALA A 37 -2.92 3.56 2.16
CA ALA A 37 -4.16 4.18 2.55
C ALA A 37 -5.35 3.26 2.24
N PHE A 38 -6.39 3.35 3.05
CA PHE A 38 -7.68 2.74 2.77
C PHE A 38 -8.75 3.83 2.72
N ASN A 39 -9.64 3.73 1.75
CA ASN A 39 -10.84 4.56 1.66
C ASN A 39 -12.06 3.65 1.59
N GLY A 40 -12.85 3.60 2.67
CA GLY A 40 -13.95 2.64 2.83
C GLY A 40 -15.25 2.96 2.09
N ASN A 41 -15.32 4.03 1.27
CA ASN A 41 -16.55 4.43 0.56
C ASN A 41 -17.79 4.71 1.45
N GLY A 42 -17.60 4.89 2.75
CA GLY A 42 -18.66 5.15 3.74
C GLY A 42 -18.94 3.95 4.65
N PRO A 43 -19.88 4.08 5.61
CA PRO A 43 -20.10 3.06 6.65
C PRO A 43 -21.02 1.90 6.22
N GLN A 44 -21.53 1.86 4.99
CA GLN A 44 -22.58 0.92 4.58
C GLN A 44 -22.07 -0.50 4.33
N SER A 45 -20.79 -0.66 4.02
CA SER A 45 -20.14 -1.94 3.81
C SER A 45 -18.75 -1.89 4.43
N ASN A 46 -18.27 -3.06 4.85
CA ASN A 46 -16.93 -3.26 5.38
C ASN A 46 -16.09 -4.16 4.45
N THR A 47 -16.55 -4.39 3.22
CA THR A 47 -15.89 -5.23 2.20
C THR A 47 -15.72 -4.52 0.85
N ASP A 48 -15.89 -3.19 0.85
CA ASP A 48 -15.73 -2.31 -0.30
C ASP A 48 -14.70 -1.23 -0.01
N GLY A 49 -14.62 -0.25 -0.91
CA GLY A 49 -13.61 0.78 -0.84
C GLY A 49 -12.37 0.46 -1.69
N THR A 50 -11.33 1.24 -1.44
CA THR A 50 -10.08 1.23 -2.21
C THR A 50 -8.89 1.09 -1.27
N LEU A 51 -8.03 0.11 -1.56
CA LEU A 51 -6.75 -0.06 -0.92
C LEU A 51 -5.67 0.50 -1.84
N ALA A 52 -4.94 1.51 -1.36
CA ALA A 52 -3.91 2.20 -2.11
C ALA A 52 -2.54 1.99 -1.46
N PHE A 53 -1.53 1.81 -2.30
CA PHE A 53 -0.15 1.62 -1.90
C PHE A 53 0.72 2.67 -2.56
N ARG A 54 1.79 3.06 -1.86
CA ARG A 54 2.87 3.87 -2.42
C ARG A 54 4.19 3.30 -1.92
N VAL A 55 5.14 3.15 -2.83
CA VAL A 55 6.49 2.66 -2.57
C VAL A 55 7.49 3.66 -3.12
N ARG A 56 8.53 3.96 -2.34
CA ARG A 56 9.67 4.78 -2.75
C ARG A 56 10.74 3.86 -3.35
N LEU A 57 11.15 4.17 -4.57
CA LEU A 57 12.17 3.47 -5.32
C LEU A 57 13.30 4.46 -5.64
N SER A 58 14.49 3.96 -5.91
CA SER A 58 15.60 4.76 -6.43
C SER A 58 15.24 5.37 -7.82
N ARG A 59 16.22 5.92 -8.50
CA ARG A 59 16.03 6.70 -9.73
C ARG A 59 15.26 5.94 -10.83
N GLU A 60 14.58 6.72 -11.64
CA GLU A 60 14.02 6.28 -12.91
C GLU A 60 15.11 5.79 -13.88
N SER A 61 14.79 4.76 -14.66
CA SER A 61 15.63 4.30 -15.78
C SER A 61 15.14 4.86 -17.11
N ASN A 62 15.96 4.75 -18.15
CA ASN A 62 15.59 5.14 -19.52
C ASN A 62 15.26 3.86 -20.32
N PRO A 63 14.11 3.77 -21.02
CA PRO A 63 13.05 4.78 -21.21
C PRO A 63 12.24 5.09 -19.94
N PRO A 64 11.64 6.28 -19.83
CA PRO A 64 10.89 6.68 -18.64
C PRO A 64 9.64 5.82 -18.42
N GLY A 65 9.33 5.59 -17.14
CA GLY A 65 8.23 4.77 -16.66
C GLY A 65 8.69 3.45 -16.05
N PHE A 66 8.02 3.05 -14.95
CA PHE A 66 8.30 1.79 -14.28
C PHE A 66 8.05 0.58 -15.21
N ASP A 67 9.11 -0.20 -15.47
CA ASP A 67 9.09 -1.36 -16.38
C ASP A 67 9.38 -2.71 -15.67
N ASN A 68 9.48 -2.69 -14.34
CA ASN A 68 9.69 -3.90 -13.53
C ASN A 68 8.38 -4.39 -12.91
N VAL A 69 8.47 -5.28 -11.92
CA VAL A 69 7.34 -5.75 -11.13
C VAL A 69 7.52 -5.32 -9.68
N LEU A 70 6.50 -4.67 -9.11
CA LEU A 70 6.39 -4.44 -7.68
C LEU A 70 5.34 -5.40 -7.10
N PHE A 71 5.71 -6.10 -6.04
CA PHE A 71 4.84 -6.98 -5.27
C PHE A 71 4.59 -6.41 -3.87
N ILE A 72 3.33 -6.50 -3.47
CA ILE A 72 2.84 -6.40 -2.10
C ILE A 72 2.25 -7.77 -1.77
N GLY A 73 3.03 -8.61 -1.10
CA GLY A 73 2.56 -9.85 -0.50
C GLY A 73 1.69 -9.54 0.70
N VAL A 74 0.53 -10.17 0.80
CA VAL A 74 -0.44 -9.98 1.88
C VAL A 74 -0.52 -11.26 2.68
N ASP A 75 -0.39 -11.20 4.00
CA ASP A 75 -0.72 -12.26 4.94
C ASP A 75 -1.97 -11.82 5.71
N ALA A 76 -3.08 -12.51 5.44
CA ALA A 76 -4.42 -12.13 5.85
C ALA A 76 -4.97 -13.00 6.99
N ASN A 77 -4.42 -14.19 7.19
CA ASN A 77 -4.81 -15.10 8.28
C ASN A 77 -3.80 -15.13 9.43
N ALA A 78 -2.71 -14.37 9.31
CA ALA A 78 -1.62 -14.25 10.27
C ALA A 78 -0.82 -15.55 10.52
N ASP A 79 -0.78 -16.49 9.56
CA ASP A 79 0.00 -17.72 9.67
C ASP A 79 1.48 -17.56 9.24
N GLY A 80 1.84 -16.40 8.67
CA GLY A 80 3.19 -16.08 8.22
C GLY A 80 3.50 -16.55 6.81
N ALA A 81 2.54 -17.12 6.08
CA ALA A 81 2.60 -17.37 4.65
C ALA A 81 1.85 -16.26 3.89
N LEU A 82 2.27 -16.01 2.64
CA LEU A 82 1.61 -15.01 1.80
C LEU A 82 0.31 -15.57 1.19
N ASP A 83 -0.78 -14.88 1.50
CA ASP A 83 -2.16 -15.15 1.11
C ASP A 83 -2.59 -14.51 -0.22
N LEU A 84 -1.91 -13.47 -0.67
CA LEU A 84 -2.18 -12.83 -1.94
C LEU A 84 -0.99 -12.00 -2.36
N PHE A 85 -0.76 -11.89 -3.67
CA PHE A 85 0.16 -10.91 -4.23
C PHE A 85 -0.66 -9.83 -4.91
N LEU A 86 -0.57 -8.60 -4.42
CA LEU A 86 -1.03 -7.41 -5.12
C LEU A 86 0.18 -6.79 -5.81
N GLY A 87 0.04 -6.26 -7.02
CA GLY A 87 1.21 -5.71 -7.68
C GLY A 87 0.91 -4.85 -8.88
N VAL A 88 1.99 -4.27 -9.40
CA VAL A 88 1.98 -3.47 -10.62
C VAL A 88 3.18 -3.87 -11.48
N ASN A 89 2.98 -3.93 -12.79
CA ASN A 89 4.02 -4.14 -13.78
C ASN A 89 4.01 -3.02 -14.84
N SER A 90 4.74 -3.21 -15.93
CA SER A 90 4.87 -2.24 -17.03
C SER A 90 3.54 -1.85 -17.71
N THR A 91 2.47 -2.65 -17.56
CA THR A 91 1.20 -2.43 -18.26
C THR A 91 -0.03 -2.45 -17.36
N SER A 92 0.03 -3.13 -16.21
CA SER A 92 -1.15 -3.51 -15.45
C SER A 92 -0.91 -3.49 -13.93
N ILE A 93 -2.01 -3.31 -13.22
CA ILE A 93 -2.13 -3.62 -11.80
C ILE A 93 -2.79 -5.00 -11.71
N PHE A 94 -2.30 -5.87 -10.83
CA PHE A 94 -2.73 -7.26 -10.78
C PHE A 94 -2.91 -7.79 -9.37
N MET A 95 -3.68 -8.88 -9.25
CA MET A 95 -3.70 -9.74 -8.07
C MET A 95 -3.42 -11.17 -8.50
N ALA A 96 -2.51 -11.84 -7.81
CA ALA A 96 -2.12 -13.22 -8.09
C ALA A 96 -2.13 -14.05 -6.80
N PRO A 97 -2.66 -15.29 -6.85
CA PRO A 97 -2.51 -16.21 -5.73
C PRO A 97 -1.07 -16.76 -5.70
N PRO A 98 -0.59 -17.24 -4.54
CA PRO A 98 0.65 -17.99 -4.46
C PRO A 98 0.56 -19.30 -5.24
N GLY A 99 1.72 -19.76 -5.69
CA GLY A 99 1.94 -21.07 -6.28
C GLY A 99 2.00 -22.19 -5.25
N SER A 100 2.66 -23.27 -5.63
CA SER A 100 2.80 -24.48 -4.80
C SER A 100 3.84 -24.36 -3.68
N GLY A 101 4.61 -23.26 -3.64
CA GLY A 101 5.58 -22.99 -2.59
C GLY A 101 4.92 -22.71 -1.25
N ALA A 102 5.69 -22.83 -0.16
CA ALA A 102 5.20 -22.51 1.18
C ALA A 102 4.94 -21.01 1.37
N ASN A 103 5.62 -20.14 0.60
CA ASN A 103 5.49 -18.68 0.66
C ASN A 103 5.67 -18.08 2.07
N VAL A 104 6.48 -18.73 2.91
CA VAL A 104 6.84 -18.26 4.27
C VAL A 104 8.20 -17.55 4.30
N SER A 105 8.92 -17.55 3.17
CA SER A 105 10.26 -16.99 3.01
C SER A 105 10.53 -16.64 1.54
N PRO A 106 11.53 -15.80 1.25
CA PRO A 106 11.88 -15.43 -0.13
C PRO A 106 12.13 -16.64 -1.04
N SER A 107 12.94 -17.61 -0.59
CA SER A 107 13.28 -18.81 -1.37
C SER A 107 12.13 -19.80 -1.58
N THR A 108 11.02 -19.66 -0.83
CA THR A 108 9.84 -20.52 -0.98
C THR A 108 8.68 -19.80 -1.69
N THR A 109 8.90 -18.56 -2.12
CA THR A 109 7.91 -17.78 -2.85
C THR A 109 7.68 -18.36 -4.23
N THR A 110 6.40 -18.54 -4.57
CA THR A 110 5.97 -18.86 -5.93
C THR A 110 4.70 -18.08 -6.19
N VAL A 111 4.55 -17.52 -7.40
CA VAL A 111 3.38 -16.72 -7.77
C VAL A 111 2.70 -17.36 -8.98
N GLN A 112 1.38 -17.53 -8.92
CA GLN A 112 0.59 -18.05 -10.04
C GLN A 112 0.22 -16.93 -11.02
N THR A 113 -0.42 -17.32 -12.12
CA THR A 113 -1.07 -16.38 -13.04
C THR A 113 -2.04 -15.47 -12.29
N PRO A 114 -2.04 -14.16 -12.58
CA PRO A 114 -3.02 -13.24 -12.00
C PRO A 114 -4.46 -13.67 -12.22
N ILE A 115 -5.27 -13.54 -11.17
CA ILE A 115 -6.73 -13.78 -11.16
C ILE A 115 -7.51 -12.48 -11.32
N TYR A 116 -6.84 -11.34 -11.17
CA TYR A 116 -7.35 -10.01 -11.46
C TYR A 116 -6.27 -9.19 -12.16
N THR A 117 -6.68 -8.43 -13.17
CA THR A 117 -5.83 -7.45 -13.85
C THR A 117 -6.64 -6.21 -14.20
N SER A 118 -6.04 -5.03 -14.06
CA SER A 118 -6.58 -3.77 -14.58
C SER A 118 -5.48 -2.98 -15.27
N ASN A 119 -5.87 -2.16 -16.25
CA ASN A 119 -4.92 -1.26 -16.90
C ASN A 119 -4.44 -0.19 -15.93
N ARG A 120 -3.18 0.22 -16.08
CA ARG A 120 -2.65 1.41 -15.42
C ARG A 120 -3.27 2.66 -16.06
N VAL A 121 -3.90 3.49 -15.25
CA VAL A 121 -4.48 4.77 -15.64
C VAL A 121 -3.87 5.84 -14.75
N ALA A 122 -2.96 6.62 -15.35
CA ALA A 122 -2.22 7.67 -14.65
C ALA A 122 -3.17 8.69 -13.99
N GLY A 123 -2.92 8.99 -12.72
CA GLY A 123 -3.75 9.91 -11.93
C GLY A 123 -5.10 9.34 -11.46
N VAL A 124 -5.41 8.09 -11.80
CA VAL A 124 -6.65 7.41 -11.35
C VAL A 124 -6.33 6.24 -10.43
N ASN A 125 -5.63 5.23 -10.92
CA ASN A 125 -5.26 4.03 -10.15
C ASN A 125 -3.76 3.76 -10.14
N TYR A 126 -2.96 4.59 -10.81
CA TYR A 126 -1.52 4.45 -10.95
C TYR A 126 -0.85 5.82 -10.98
N SER A 127 0.34 5.94 -10.37
CA SER A 127 1.23 7.08 -10.55
C SER A 127 2.69 6.67 -10.47
N TRP A 128 3.54 7.31 -11.26
CA TRP A 128 4.99 7.22 -11.23
C TRP A 128 5.53 8.64 -11.18
N ASP A 129 5.81 9.13 -9.97
CA ASP A 129 6.11 10.54 -9.72
C ASP A 129 7.50 10.73 -9.15
N THR A 130 8.15 11.83 -9.49
CA THR A 130 9.38 12.26 -8.83
C THR A 130 9.11 12.56 -7.36
N VAL A 131 9.99 12.11 -6.47
CA VAL A 131 9.98 12.58 -5.08
C VAL A 131 10.44 14.05 -5.05
N ASN A 132 9.60 14.94 -4.54
CA ASN A 132 9.90 16.37 -4.42
C ASN A 132 9.02 17.02 -3.35
N ALA A 133 9.17 18.33 -3.14
CA ALA A 133 8.41 19.09 -2.14
C ALA A 133 6.88 19.06 -2.31
N THR A 134 6.36 18.70 -3.49
CA THR A 134 4.92 18.53 -3.73
C THR A 134 4.45 17.12 -3.40
N THR A 135 5.22 16.09 -3.75
CA THR A 135 4.83 14.68 -3.56
C THR A 135 5.20 14.13 -2.18
N ASP A 136 6.23 14.70 -1.54
CA ASP A 136 6.62 14.49 -0.15
C ASP A 136 7.06 15.83 0.49
N PRO A 137 6.11 16.64 1.00
CA PRO A 137 6.40 17.94 1.59
C PRO A 137 7.22 17.89 2.88
N VAL A 138 7.30 16.72 3.53
CA VAL A 138 8.02 16.52 4.79
C VAL A 138 9.40 15.91 4.59
N ALA A 139 9.71 15.44 3.38
CA ALA A 139 11.04 14.92 3.04
C ALA A 139 12.12 15.98 3.21
N THR A 140 13.21 15.56 3.85
CA THR A 140 14.46 16.32 3.97
C THR A 140 15.48 15.91 2.91
N SER A 141 15.26 14.79 2.22
CA SER A 141 15.96 14.40 0.99
C SER A 141 15.01 13.82 -0.05
N TYR A 142 15.28 14.13 -1.32
CA TYR A 142 14.57 13.60 -2.51
C TYR A 142 15.39 12.56 -3.27
N ASP A 143 16.63 12.34 -2.86
CA ASP A 143 17.60 11.40 -3.44
C ASP A 143 18.29 10.74 -2.25
N LEU A 144 17.83 9.54 -1.89
CA LEU A 144 18.27 8.88 -0.66
C LEU A 144 19.60 8.14 -0.83
N ASP A 145 19.84 7.61 -2.02
CA ASP A 145 21.01 6.80 -2.34
C ASP A 145 22.15 7.60 -3.02
N GLY A 146 21.89 8.87 -3.36
CA GLY A 146 22.83 9.76 -4.02
C GLY A 146 23.00 9.49 -5.52
N ASN A 147 22.14 8.65 -6.11
CA ASN A 147 22.28 8.20 -7.49
C ASN A 147 21.19 8.72 -8.41
N GLY A 148 20.52 9.82 -8.05
CA GLY A 148 19.47 10.45 -8.84
C GLY A 148 18.17 10.54 -8.04
N THR A 149 17.29 11.47 -8.43
CA THR A 149 16.07 11.70 -7.68
C THR A 149 15.18 10.46 -7.63
N ASP A 150 14.79 10.09 -6.42
CA ASP A 150 13.92 8.96 -6.12
C ASP A 150 12.55 9.12 -6.78
N ARG A 151 11.82 8.01 -6.84
CA ARG A 151 10.49 7.94 -7.45
C ARG A 151 9.49 7.34 -6.49
N PHE A 152 8.27 7.84 -6.51
CA PHE A 152 7.13 7.16 -5.91
C PHE A 152 6.36 6.39 -6.98
N LEU A 153 6.21 5.09 -6.74
CA LEU A 153 5.26 4.24 -7.43
C LEU A 153 4.01 4.11 -6.57
N SER A 154 2.89 4.66 -7.03
CA SER A 154 1.60 4.56 -6.35
C SER A 154 0.62 3.74 -7.19
N PHE A 155 -0.16 2.87 -6.57
CA PHE A 155 -1.25 2.18 -7.24
C PHE A 155 -2.40 1.85 -6.27
N ALA A 156 -3.59 1.61 -6.82
CA ALA A 156 -4.77 1.33 -6.02
C ALA A 156 -5.56 0.14 -6.58
N VAL A 157 -6.16 -0.62 -5.67
CA VAL A 157 -7.01 -1.77 -6.00
C VAL A 157 -8.35 -1.71 -5.26
N PRO A 158 -9.45 -2.20 -5.87
CA PRO A 158 -10.72 -2.34 -5.17
C PRO A 158 -10.61 -3.35 -4.03
N PHE A 159 -10.99 -2.97 -2.81
CA PHE A 159 -10.91 -3.86 -1.65
C PHE A 159 -11.86 -5.05 -1.77
N THR A 160 -13.00 -4.87 -2.44
CA THR A 160 -13.90 -6.00 -2.78
C THR A 160 -13.18 -7.10 -3.55
N ASN A 161 -12.27 -6.75 -4.46
CA ASN A 161 -11.53 -7.76 -5.21
C ASN A 161 -10.47 -8.47 -4.36
N VAL A 162 -9.91 -7.77 -3.36
CA VAL A 162 -9.03 -8.39 -2.36
C VAL A 162 -9.81 -9.40 -1.52
N VAL A 163 -10.98 -9.01 -0.99
CA VAL A 163 -11.86 -9.89 -0.20
C VAL A 163 -12.29 -11.11 -1.03
N LEU A 164 -12.71 -10.93 -2.28
CA LEU A 164 -13.09 -12.04 -3.16
C LEU A 164 -11.92 -12.97 -3.48
N SER A 165 -10.72 -12.43 -3.69
CA SER A 165 -9.51 -13.21 -3.97
C SER A 165 -9.10 -14.06 -2.76
N LEU A 166 -9.19 -13.50 -1.55
CA LEU A 166 -8.92 -14.21 -0.30
C LEU A 166 -10.01 -15.27 -0.01
N ALA A 167 -11.28 -14.95 -0.26
CA ALA A 167 -12.38 -15.90 -0.10
C ALA A 167 -12.25 -17.11 -1.03
N ALA A 168 -11.78 -16.91 -2.27
CA ALA A 168 -11.48 -18.01 -3.21
C ALA A 168 -10.38 -18.96 -2.70
N ARG A 169 -9.58 -18.51 -1.73
CA ARG A 169 -8.57 -19.30 -1.03
C ARG A 169 -9.04 -19.89 0.31
N GLY A 170 -10.31 -19.72 0.65
CA GLY A 170 -10.87 -20.18 1.93
C GLY A 170 -10.63 -19.21 3.10
N ILE A 171 -10.07 -18.03 2.85
CA ILE A 171 -9.91 -16.97 3.86
C ILE A 171 -11.14 -16.07 3.79
N THR A 172 -12.15 -16.41 4.58
CA THR A 172 -13.45 -15.73 4.60
C THR A 172 -13.59 -14.77 5.77
N GLY A 173 -14.48 -13.78 5.66
CA GLY A 173 -14.75 -12.83 6.75
C GLY A 173 -13.74 -11.69 6.88
N VAL A 174 -12.92 -11.49 5.84
CA VAL A 174 -12.03 -10.32 5.73
C VAL A 174 -12.87 -9.07 5.56
N THR A 175 -12.65 -8.08 6.41
CA THR A 175 -13.30 -6.77 6.40
C THR A 175 -12.26 -5.66 6.49
N ASP A 176 -12.68 -4.41 6.38
CA ASP A 176 -11.83 -3.23 6.59
C ASP A 176 -11.19 -3.19 8.00
N GLN A 177 -11.75 -3.91 8.98
CA GLN A 177 -11.20 -4.05 10.33
C GLN A 177 -10.22 -5.22 10.47
N THR A 178 -10.10 -6.09 9.47
CA THR A 178 -9.19 -7.23 9.53
C THR A 178 -7.74 -6.74 9.51
N PRO A 179 -6.92 -7.09 10.52
CA PRO A 179 -5.50 -6.78 10.47
C PRO A 179 -4.83 -7.57 9.36
N LEU A 180 -4.16 -6.87 8.45
CA LEU A 180 -3.39 -7.45 7.35
C LEU A 180 -1.90 -7.16 7.57
N ARG A 181 -1.04 -8.11 7.20
CA ARG A 181 0.42 -7.95 7.19
C ARG A 181 0.95 -7.95 5.77
N TYR A 182 2.06 -7.25 5.55
CA TYR A 182 2.57 -7.00 4.22
C TYR A 182 4.06 -7.30 4.09
N VAL A 183 4.44 -7.89 2.97
CA VAL A 183 5.82 -8.00 2.48
C VAL A 183 5.91 -7.21 1.18
N VAL A 184 6.90 -6.34 1.06
CA VAL A 184 7.12 -5.54 -0.15
C VAL A 184 8.39 -6.00 -0.83
N ALA A 185 8.31 -6.23 -2.13
CA ALA A 185 9.44 -6.71 -2.90
C ALA A 185 9.34 -6.30 -4.36
N THR A 186 10.46 -6.22 -5.05
CA THR A 186 10.51 -6.01 -6.49
C THR A 186 11.01 -7.26 -7.20
N ALA A 187 10.71 -7.33 -8.50
CA ALA A 187 11.15 -8.42 -9.36
C ALA A 187 11.29 -7.96 -10.82
N THR A 188 12.08 -8.72 -11.55
CA THR A 188 12.23 -8.59 -13.02
C THR A 188 11.16 -9.38 -13.77
N GLN A 189 10.40 -10.25 -13.09
CA GLN A 189 9.38 -11.12 -13.67
C GLN A 189 8.27 -11.44 -12.66
N MET A 190 7.08 -11.79 -13.14
CA MET A 190 5.90 -11.93 -12.28
C MET A 190 5.81 -13.23 -11.46
N ASN A 191 6.70 -14.20 -11.65
CA ASN A 191 6.57 -15.52 -11.03
C ASN A 191 7.45 -15.71 -9.77
N ALA A 192 8.32 -14.75 -9.45
CA ALA A 192 9.22 -14.82 -8.31
C ALA A 192 9.55 -13.41 -7.78
N ILE A 193 9.86 -13.32 -6.49
CA ILE A 193 10.57 -12.19 -5.91
C ILE A 193 12.05 -12.43 -6.16
N ASN A 194 12.70 -11.59 -6.96
CA ASN A 194 14.08 -11.87 -7.39
C ASN A 194 14.94 -10.62 -7.59
N GLN A 195 14.45 -9.45 -7.20
CA GLN A 195 15.20 -8.22 -7.35
C GLN A 195 15.55 -7.61 -6.01
N ASP A 196 14.55 -7.14 -5.27
CA ASP A 196 14.78 -6.50 -3.98
C ASP A 196 13.68 -6.86 -2.98
N LEU A 197 13.99 -6.76 -1.69
CA LEU A 197 13.09 -7.11 -0.58
C LEU A 197 13.21 -6.07 0.53
N LEU A 198 12.08 -5.44 0.85
CA LEU A 198 12.03 -4.38 1.84
C LEU A 198 12.48 -4.86 3.22
N GLY A 199 13.53 -4.23 3.77
CA GLY A 199 13.98 -4.38 5.15
C GLY A 199 15.35 -5.08 5.31
N PRO A 200 15.51 -6.36 4.98
CA PRO A 200 16.81 -7.04 5.06
C PRO A 200 17.75 -6.53 3.96
N GLN A 201 19.06 -6.48 4.23
CA GLN A 201 20.05 -6.14 3.21
C GLN A 201 20.14 -7.27 2.16
N GLY A 202 19.40 -7.13 1.08
CA GLY A 202 19.18 -8.12 0.04
C GLY A 202 18.38 -9.32 0.56
N MET A 203 18.93 -10.53 0.44
CA MET A 203 18.32 -11.77 0.96
C MET A 203 17.06 -12.27 0.22
N VAL A 204 16.87 -11.89 -1.04
CA VAL A 204 15.77 -12.38 -1.90
C VAL A 204 15.77 -13.92 -2.13
N ASN A 205 16.85 -14.63 -1.75
CA ASN A 205 16.93 -16.10 -1.78
C ASN A 205 17.02 -16.74 -0.38
N SER A 206 16.72 -16.01 0.70
CA SER A 206 16.83 -16.54 2.06
C SER A 206 15.77 -17.60 2.36
N SER A 207 16.13 -18.58 3.19
CA SER A 207 15.20 -19.57 3.75
C SER A 207 14.65 -19.18 5.12
N LEU A 208 15.13 -18.07 5.71
CA LEU A 208 14.57 -17.51 6.93
C LEU A 208 13.14 -17.03 6.68
N THR A 209 12.28 -17.17 7.68
CA THR A 209 10.89 -16.71 7.55
C THR A 209 10.83 -15.19 7.39
N TRP A 210 9.74 -14.68 6.82
CA TRP A 210 9.56 -13.22 6.67
C TRP A 210 9.72 -12.46 8.00
N ALA A 211 9.19 -13.04 9.08
CA ALA A 211 9.32 -12.51 10.44
C ALA A 211 10.76 -12.56 10.96
N ALA A 212 11.49 -13.66 10.73
CA ALA A 212 12.88 -13.77 11.13
C ALA A 212 13.80 -12.80 10.36
N LEU A 213 13.42 -12.43 9.14
CA LEU A 213 14.08 -11.40 8.33
C LEU A 213 13.69 -9.97 8.72
N GLY A 214 12.60 -9.78 9.46
CA GLY A 214 12.00 -8.45 9.68
C GLY A 214 11.36 -7.84 8.43
N SER A 215 11.15 -8.65 7.39
CA SER A 215 10.61 -8.22 6.07
C SER A 215 9.08 -8.20 5.98
N ILE A 216 8.38 -8.57 7.06
CA ILE A 216 6.92 -8.50 7.17
C ILE A 216 6.53 -7.36 8.11
N SER A 217 5.50 -6.61 7.73
CA SER A 217 4.98 -5.51 8.54
C SER A 217 4.31 -5.99 9.82
N GLU A 218 4.22 -5.10 10.80
CA GLU A 218 3.24 -5.25 11.88
C GLU A 218 1.81 -5.31 11.31
N PRO A 219 0.85 -5.96 12.00
CA PRO A 219 -0.54 -6.02 11.56
C PRO A 219 -1.14 -4.62 11.43
N TYR A 220 -1.72 -4.33 10.27
CA TYR A 220 -2.44 -3.10 10.00
C TYR A 220 -3.94 -3.37 9.86
N ALA A 221 -4.73 -2.78 10.76
CA ALA A 221 -6.19 -2.70 10.62
C ALA A 221 -6.58 -1.25 10.34
N THR A 222 -7.60 -1.03 9.51
CA THR A 222 -8.11 0.32 9.31
C THR A 222 -8.86 0.73 10.55
N ILE A 223 -8.24 1.57 11.38
CA ILE A 223 -8.98 2.25 12.45
C ILE A 223 -9.89 3.23 11.72
N LEU A 224 -11.20 2.96 11.69
CA LEU A 224 -12.17 3.91 11.18
C LEU A 224 -11.97 5.22 11.95
N VAL A 225 -11.31 6.21 11.34
CA VAL A 225 -11.42 7.59 11.82
C VAL A 225 -12.87 7.94 11.61
N PRO A 226 -13.68 8.17 12.67
CA PRO A 226 -15.07 8.54 12.48
C PRO A 226 -15.07 9.84 11.69
N GLU A 227 -15.52 9.80 10.44
CA GLU A 227 -15.85 11.04 9.74
C GLU A 227 -16.88 11.75 10.61
N PRO A 228 -16.68 13.02 11.00
CA PRO A 228 -17.66 13.72 11.80
C PRO A 228 -18.97 13.67 11.03
N SER A 229 -19.96 12.96 11.59
CA SER A 229 -21.24 12.77 10.93
C SER A 229 -21.72 14.13 10.42
N SER A 230 -21.99 14.23 9.13
CA SER A 230 -22.54 15.45 8.53
C SER A 230 -23.84 15.90 9.22
N ALA A 231 -24.51 14.99 9.94
CA ALA A 231 -25.60 15.27 10.86
C ALA A 231 -25.24 16.23 12.01
N LEU A 232 -24.04 16.14 12.59
CA LEU A 232 -23.57 17.03 13.67
C LEU A 232 -23.25 18.44 13.14
N LEU A 233 -22.71 18.54 11.91
CA LEU A 233 -22.43 19.83 11.26
C LEU A 233 -23.72 20.56 10.85
N VAL A 234 -24.73 19.82 10.36
CA VAL A 234 -26.04 20.38 10.02
C VAL A 234 -26.84 20.74 11.28
N ALA A 235 -26.79 19.93 12.34
CA ALA A 235 -27.44 20.25 13.61
C ALA A 235 -26.83 21.48 14.30
N ALA A 236 -25.50 21.64 14.25
CA ALA A 236 -24.82 22.84 14.73
C ALA A 236 -25.16 24.08 13.89
N GLY A 237 -25.24 23.93 12.56
CA GLY A 237 -25.64 25.00 11.64
C GLY A 237 -27.09 25.47 11.81
N LEU A 238 -28.04 24.54 12.03
CA LEU A 238 -29.44 24.86 12.27
C LEU A 238 -29.68 25.46 13.68
N GLY A 239 -28.93 25.01 14.69
CA GLY A 239 -28.96 25.61 16.03
C GLY A 239 -28.53 27.08 16.03
N PHE A 240 -27.52 27.43 15.22
CA PHE A 240 -27.07 28.82 15.05
C PHE A 240 -28.09 29.68 14.31
N LEU A 241 -28.76 29.16 13.28
CA LEU A 241 -29.81 29.87 12.54
C LEU A 241 -31.06 30.15 13.41
N CYS A 242 -31.40 29.26 14.34
CA CYS A 242 -32.50 29.47 15.29
C CYS A 242 -32.19 30.51 16.38
N LEU A 243 -30.91 30.72 16.74
CA LEU A 243 -30.50 31.67 17.77
C LEU A 243 -30.24 33.09 17.23
N VAL A 244 -29.97 33.24 15.92
CA VAL A 244 -29.57 34.53 15.31
C VAL A 244 -30.75 35.27 14.64
N ASN A 245 -31.98 34.74 14.67
CA ASN A 245 -33.14 35.39 14.05
C ASN A 245 -34.16 35.97 15.07
N PRO A 246 -33.92 37.17 15.64
CA PRO A 246 -34.83 37.81 16.61
C PRO A 246 -36.18 38.26 16.00
N ARG A 247 -36.37 38.14 14.69
CA ARG A 247 -37.58 38.63 14.00
C ARG A 247 -38.82 37.75 14.15
N LEU A 248 -38.71 36.52 14.66
CA LEU A 248 -39.88 35.68 14.97
C LEU A 248 -40.52 35.96 16.34
N ARG A 249 -39.95 36.82 17.20
CA ARG A 249 -40.42 36.99 18.59
C ARG A 249 -41.42 38.13 18.83
N ARG A 250 -41.98 38.75 17.78
CA ARG A 250 -43.02 39.80 17.91
C ARG A 250 -44.24 39.52 17.04
N GLN A 251 -45.09 38.60 17.49
CA GLN A 251 -46.53 38.74 17.35
C GLN A 251 -47.20 38.03 18.53
N ARG A 252 -47.60 38.81 19.55
CA ARG A 252 -48.75 38.50 20.41
C ARG A 252 -49.04 39.68 21.35
N PHE A 253 -50.32 40.06 21.32
CA PHE A 253 -51.08 40.94 22.20
C PHE A 253 -51.27 42.42 21.80
N LEU A 254 -52.51 42.63 21.29
CA LEU A 254 -53.40 43.80 21.27
C LEU A 254 -53.00 44.99 20.39
#